data_AF-A0A7J9GJL0-F1
#
_entry.id   AF-A0A7J9GJL0-F1
#
_cell.length_a   1.000
_cell.length_b   1.000
_cell.length_c   1.000
_cell.angle_alpha   90.00
_cell.angle_beta   90.00
_cell.angle_gamma   90.00
#
_symmetry.space_group_name_H-M   'P 1'
#
loop_
_entity.id
_entity.type
_entity.pdbx_description
1 polymer ?
#
loop_
_entity_poly.entity_id
_entity_poly.type
_entity_poly.pdbx_seq_one_letter_code
_entity_poly.pdbx_strand_id
1 'polypeptide(L)' 'MGIECAEAEALKEGIMWTSNNNVTRAVFETDCASLVNRLKSRKEDLSIFGFQLKEIFKLFESFIDVKIE' A
#
# COMPACT_ATOMS: atom_id res chain seq x y z
N MET A 1 -6.59 -6.98 14.13
CA MET A 1 -5.99 -7.60 12.94
C MET A 1 -6.89 -7.47 11.70
N GLY A 2 -8.23 -7.46 11.82
CA GLY A 2 -9.11 -7.22 10.65
C GLY A 2 -9.07 -5.80 10.08
N ILE A 3 -8.95 -4.76 10.91
CA ILE A 3 -8.93 -3.36 10.47
C ILE A 3 -7.70 -3.07 9.59
N GLU A 4 -6.49 -3.42 10.05
CA GLU A 4 -5.27 -3.22 9.25
C GLU A 4 -5.33 -3.92 7.90
N CYS A 5 -5.83 -5.16 7.84
CA CYS A 5 -6.02 -5.88 6.58
C CYS A 5 -7.00 -5.15 5.64
N ALA A 6 -8.13 -4.66 6.16
CA ALA A 6 -9.10 -3.91 5.36
C ALA A 6 -8.52 -2.60 4.82
N GLU A 7 -7.75 -1.87 5.62
CA GLU A 7 -7.04 -0.65 5.21
C GLU A 7 -5.99 -0.95 4.12
N ALA A 8 -5.25 -2.05 4.26
CA ALA A 8 -4.30 -2.48 3.24
C ALA A 8 -4.99 -2.89 1.93
N GLU A 9 -6.15 -3.55 2.00
CA GLU A 9 -6.95 -3.89 0.83
C GLU A 9 -7.48 -2.64 0.13
N ALA A 10 -8.03 -1.68 0.87
CA ALA A 10 -8.48 -0.39 0.33
C ALA A 10 -7.34 0.36 -0.36
N LEU A 11 -6.15 0.39 0.25
CA LEU A 11 -4.95 0.97 -0.36
C LEU A 11 -4.57 0.23 -1.64
N LYS A 12 -4.56 -1.11 -1.64
CA LYS A 12 -4.27 -1.94 -2.83
C LYS A 12 -5.24 -1.62 -3.97
N GLU A 13 -6.53 -1.53 -3.71
CA GLU A 13 -7.55 -1.16 -4.70
C GLU A 13 -7.32 0.23 -5.27
N GLY A 14 -7.05 1.21 -4.41
CA GLY A 14 -6.72 2.58 -4.83
C GLY A 14 -5.50 2.62 -5.75
N ILE A 15 -4.44 1.87 -5.43
CA ILE A 15 -3.23 1.80 -6.26
C ILE A 15 -3.52 1.15 -7.62
N MET A 16 -4.24 0.03 -7.64
CA MET A 16 -4.61 -0.64 -8.90
C MET A 16 -5.46 0.27 -9.78
N TRP A 17 -6.47 0.94 -9.19
CA TRP A 17 -7.31 1.87 -9.93
C TRP A 17 -6.47 3.00 -10.53
N THR A 18 -5.60 3.61 -9.73
CA THR A 18 -4.70 4.69 -10.14
C THR A 18 -3.79 4.25 -11.29
N SER A 19 -3.18 3.06 -11.16
CA SER A 19 -2.30 2.46 -12.18
C SER A 19 -3.05 2.18 -13.50
N ASN A 20 -4.25 1.59 -13.41
CA ASN A 20 -5.11 1.32 -14.57
C ASN A 20 -5.57 2.59 -15.31
N ASN A 21 -5.54 3.75 -14.63
CA ASN A 21 -5.86 5.05 -15.22
C ASN A 21 -4.61 5.81 -15.70
N ASN A 22 -3.45 5.15 -15.81
CA ASN A 22 -2.17 5.72 -16.25
C ASN A 22 -1.68 6.91 -15.41
N VAL A 23 -2.12 6.98 -14.15
CA VAL A 23 -1.61 7.99 -13.21
C VAL A 23 -0.25 7.49 -12.71
N THR A 24 0.80 8.21 -13.08
CA THR A 24 2.19 7.83 -12.75
C THR A 24 2.73 8.49 -11.49
N ARG A 25 1.99 9.45 -10.93
CA ARG A 25 2.31 10.16 -9.69
C ARG A 25 1.09 10.24 -8.79
N ALA A 26 1.18 9.72 -7.57
CA ALA A 26 0.05 9.67 -6.65
C ALA A 26 0.47 9.81 -5.18
N VAL A 27 -0.42 10.43 -4.39
CA VAL A 27 -0.35 10.45 -2.93
C VAL A 27 -1.58 9.70 -2.42
N PHE A 28 -1.35 8.67 -1.60
CA PHE A 28 -2.40 7.92 -0.93
C PHE A 28 -2.43 8.32 0.54
N GLU A 29 -3.59 8.72 1.05
CA GLU A 29 -3.76 9.12 2.46
C GLU A 29 -4.53 8.03 3.22
N THR A 30 -4.09 7.70 4.43
CA THR A 30 -4.80 6.78 5.34
C THR A 30 -4.64 7.24 6.78
N ASP A 31 -5.72 7.17 7.57
CA ASP A 31 -5.67 7.44 9.01
C ASP A 31 -5.09 6.25 9.81
N CYS A 32 -4.80 5.12 9.14
CA CYS A 32 -4.22 3.93 9.71
C CYS A 32 -2.70 4.07 9.90
N ALA A 33 -2.30 4.75 10.97
CA ALA A 33 -0.89 4.98 11.30
C ALA A 33 -0.05 3.69 11.38
N SER A 34 -0.64 2.57 11.80
CA SER A 34 0.09 1.29 11.86
C SER A 34 0.41 0.72 10.48
N LEU A 35 -0.49 0.89 9.50
CA LEU A 35 -0.24 0.54 8.10
C LEU A 35 0.90 1.38 7.52
N VAL A 36 0.84 2.71 7.69
CA VAL A 36 1.87 3.65 7.22
C VAL A 36 3.24 3.30 7.82
N ASN A 37 3.29 3.03 9.13
CA ASN A 37 4.53 2.67 9.81
C ASN A 37 5.11 1.36 9.29
N ARG A 38 4.28 0.34 9.03
CA ARG A 38 4.76 -0.95 8.51
C ARG A 38 5.26 -0.82 7.07
N LEU A 39 4.55 -0.08 6.21
CA LEU A 39 4.96 0.22 4.85
C LEU A 39 6.31 0.97 4.81
N LYS A 40 6.51 1.93 5.72
CA LYS A 40 7.78 2.66 5.85
C LYS A 40 8.92 1.79 6.40
N SER A 41 8.61 0.85 7.30
CA SER A 41 9.63 0.03 7.97
C SER A 41 10.34 -0.98 7.05
N ARG A 42 9.67 -1.40 5.96
CA ARG A 42 10.15 -2.43 5.01
C ARG A 42 10.70 -3.72 5.64
N LYS A 43 10.31 -4.02 6.89
CA LYS A 43 10.72 -5.26 7.55
C LYS A 43 10.02 -6.45 6.90
N GLU A 44 10.73 -7.56 6.80
CA GLU A 44 10.13 -8.81 6.34
C GLU A 44 9.07 -9.27 7.35
N ASP A 45 7.82 -9.31 6.88
CA ASP A 45 6.68 -9.81 7.63
C ASP A 45 6.14 -11.06 6.89
N LEU A 46 6.17 -12.20 7.57
CA LEU A 46 5.73 -13.50 7.03
C LEU A 46 4.24 -13.78 7.31
N SER A 47 3.55 -12.86 7.98
CA SER A 47 2.11 -12.97 8.20
C SER A 47 1.33 -12.75 6.90
N ILE A 48 0.03 -13.11 6.90
CA ILE A 48 -0.90 -12.80 5.80
C ILE A 48 -0.87 -11.31 5.47
N PHE A 49 -0.81 -10.47 6.50
CA PHE A 49 -0.72 -9.03 6.35
C PHE A 49 0.59 -8.62 5.68
N GLY A 50 1.72 -9.22 6.09
CA GLY A 50 3.01 -9.04 5.43
C GLY A 50 3.00 -9.43 3.94
N PHE A 51 2.27 -10.49 3.58
CA PHE A 51 2.06 -10.87 2.19
C PHE A 51 1.28 -9.80 1.41
N GLN A 52 0.19 -9.26 1.97
CA GLN A 52 -0.56 -8.15 1.34
C GLN A 52 0.32 -6.91 1.11
N LEU A 53 1.16 -6.55 2.10
CA LEU A 53 2.10 -5.44 1.94
C LEU A 53 3.12 -5.69 0.81
N LYS A 54 3.59 -6.93 0.63
CA LYS A 54 4.48 -7.28 -0.49
C LYS A 54 3.80 -7.08 -1.84
N GLU A 55 2.52 -7.36 -1.97
CA GLU A 55 1.77 -7.08 -3.21
C GLU A 55 1.66 -5.57 -3.45
N ILE A 56 1.36 -4.79 -2.41
CA ILE A 56 1.30 -3.33 -2.48
C ILE A 56 2.66 -2.75 -2.91
N PHE A 57 3.77 -3.24 -2.37
CA PHE A 57 5.11 -2.80 -2.77
C PHE A 57 5.41 -3.09 -4.24
N LYS A 58 5.00 -4.24 -4.78
CA LYS A 58 5.15 -4.54 -6.21
C LYS A 58 4.34 -3.58 -7.07
N LEU A 59 3.15 -3.19 -6.63
CA LEU A 59 2.34 -2.22 -7.35
C LEU A 59 2.97 -0.82 -7.35
N PHE A 60 3.72 -0.44 -6.31
CA PHE A 60 4.47 0.82 -6.31
C PHE A 60 5.56 0.89 -7.38
N GLU A 61 6.10 -0.24 -7.83
CA GLU A 61 7.09 -0.26 -8.90
C GLU A 61 6.52 0.23 -10.25
N SER A 62 5.19 0.26 -10.42
CA SER A 62 4.56 0.83 -11.62
C SER A 62 4.47 2.37 -11.61
N PHE A 63 4.85 3.02 -10.50
CA PHE A 63 4.76 4.47 -10.34
C PHE A 63 6.12 5.14 -10.50
N ILE A 64 6.11 6.36 -11.07
CA ILE A 64 7.29 7.22 -11.11
C ILE A 64 7.52 7.87 -9.75
N ASP A 65 6.44 8.31 -9.10
CA ASP A 65 6.47 8.89 -7.75
C ASP A 65 5.22 8.44 -6.99
N VAL A 66 5.40 7.81 -5.84
CA VAL A 66 4.28 7.38 -5.00
C VAL A 66 4.60 7.66 -3.53
N LYS A 67 3.64 8.29 -2.86
CA LYS A 67 3.72 8.61 -1.44
C LYS A 67 2.50 8.05 -0.71
N ILE A 68 2.73 7.71 0.54
CA ILE A 68 1.69 7.24 1.45
C ILE A 68 1.86 8.03 2.74
N GLU A 69 0.81 8.74 3.10
CA GLU A 69 0.77 9.65 4.25
C GLU A 69 -0.31 9.24 5.24
#